data_AF-A0A6C0H557-F1
#
_entry.id   AF-A0A6C0H557-F1
#
_cell.length_a   1.000
_cell.length_b   1.000
_cell.length_c   1.000
_cell.angle_alpha   90.00
_cell.angle_beta   90.00
_cell.angle_gamma   90.00
#
_symmetry.space_group_name_H-M   'P 1'
#
loop_
_entity.id
_entity.type
_entity.pdbx_description
1 polymer ?
#
loop_
_entity_poly.entity_id
_entity_poly.type
_entity_poly.pdbx_seq_one_letter_code
_entity_poly.pdbx_strand_id
1 'polypeptide(L)'
;MSRELFLLKVNNWIKDDDEIERLEKELKRMKKEKKMIADEIMKLMDEKQLGVLNISDAKIQLQYDKKNVKKPLNRRHMENLLKEYFKENPENGEYLCNYLDNNREIVVVEKLKKKQLD
;
A
#
# COMPACT_ATOMS: atom_id res chain seq x y z
N MET A 1 -11.45 -11.02 36.40
CA MET A 1 -12.04 -11.39 35.09
C MET A 1 -12.21 -12.90 35.10
N SER A 2 -13.41 -13.44 34.88
CA SER A 2 -13.62 -14.90 34.94
C SER A 2 -12.92 -15.59 33.76
N ARG A 3 -12.41 -16.80 33.97
CA ARG A 3 -11.76 -17.62 32.93
C ARG A 3 -12.67 -17.83 31.71
N GLU A 4 -13.97 -17.96 31.97
CA GLU A 4 -15.00 -18.12 30.93
C GLU A 4 -15.15 -16.86 30.06
N LEU A 5 -15.16 -15.67 30.68
CA LEU A 5 -15.23 -14.41 29.94
C LEU A 5 -13.99 -14.21 29.05
N PHE A 6 -12.81 -14.59 29.54
CA PHE A 6 -11.58 -14.56 28.75
C PHE A 6 -11.66 -15.48 27.53
N LEU A 7 -12.07 -16.75 27.71
CA LEU A 7 -12.21 -17.70 26.61
C LEU A 7 -13.25 -17.24 25.58
N LEU A 8 -14.36 -16.66 26.02
CA LEU A 8 -15.37 -16.08 25.11
C LEU A 8 -14.77 -14.94 24.26
N LYS A 9 -13.99 -14.04 24.88
CA LYS A 9 -13.34 -12.93 24.18
C LYS A 9 -12.31 -13.41 23.17
N VAL A 10 -11.50 -14.41 23.53
CA VAL A 10 -10.53 -15.03 22.60
C VAL A 10 -11.24 -15.70 21.42
N ASN A 11 -12.32 -16.44 21.66
CA ASN A 11 -13.07 -17.10 20.59
C ASN A 11 -13.74 -16.11 19.64
N ASN A 12 -14.30 -15.02 20.15
CA ASN A 12 -14.86 -13.97 19.31
C ASN A 12 -13.76 -13.27 18.50
N TRP A 13 -12.63 -12.98 19.14
CA TRP A 13 -11.49 -12.40 18.44
C TRP A 13 -10.97 -13.29 17.30
N ILE A 14 -10.87 -14.61 17.50
CA ILE A 14 -10.48 -15.55 16.42
C ILE A 14 -11.48 -15.54 15.27
N LYS A 15 -12.79 -15.52 15.58
CA LYS A 15 -13.84 -15.45 14.54
C LYS A 15 -13.76 -14.16 13.73
N ASP A 16 -13.55 -13.04 14.41
CA ASP A 16 -13.39 -11.73 13.76
C ASP A 16 -12.11 -11.70 12.91
N ASP A 17 -10.99 -12.25 13.41
CA ASP A 17 -9.71 -12.35 12.69
C ASP A 17 -9.83 -13.18 11.41
N ASP A 18 -10.51 -14.33 11.48
CA ASP A 18 -10.75 -15.21 10.32
C ASP A 18 -11.65 -14.54 9.26
N GLU A 19 -12.68 -13.83 9.70
CA GLU A 19 -13.58 -13.11 8.79
C GLU A 19 -12.89 -11.92 8.13
N ILE A 20 -12.08 -11.17 8.89
CA ILE A 20 -11.25 -10.09 8.34
C ILE A 20 -10.29 -10.66 7.29
N GLU A 21 -9.61 -11.77 7.58
CA GLU A 21 -8.69 -12.40 6.62
C GLU A 21 -9.41 -12.78 5.31
N ARG A 22 -10.62 -13.34 5.42
CA ARG A 22 -11.46 -13.70 4.26
C ARG A 22 -11.84 -12.46 3.44
N LEU A 23 -12.36 -11.42 4.10
CA LEU A 23 -12.77 -10.17 3.44
C LEU A 23 -11.58 -9.44 2.81
N GLU A 24 -10.41 -9.46 3.43
CA GLU A 24 -9.20 -8.87 2.87
C GLU A 24 -8.74 -9.56 1.59
N LYS A 25 -8.82 -10.91 1.52
CA LYS A 25 -8.51 -11.67 0.31
C LYS A 25 -9.44 -11.28 -0.83
N GLU A 26 -10.72 -11.20 -0.54
CA GLU A 26 -11.73 -10.81 -1.53
C GLU A 26 -11.56 -9.36 -1.99
N LEU A 27 -11.30 -8.45 -1.06
CA LEU A 27 -11.01 -7.05 -1.37
C LEU A 27 -9.76 -6.92 -2.27
N LYS A 28 -8.70 -7.69 -1.99
CA LYS A 28 -7.49 -7.74 -2.81
C LYS A 28 -7.80 -8.23 -4.23
N ARG A 29 -8.62 -9.28 -4.37
CA ARG A 29 -9.08 -9.80 -5.67
C ARG A 29 -9.84 -8.74 -6.46
N MET A 30 -10.86 -8.12 -5.86
CA MET A 30 -11.67 -7.08 -6.50
C MET A 30 -10.84 -5.84 -6.89
N LYS A 31 -9.90 -5.41 -6.05
CA LYS A 31 -8.99 -4.29 -6.36
C LYS A 31 -8.08 -4.62 -7.55
N LYS A 32 -7.59 -5.86 -7.64
CA LYS A 32 -6.75 -6.31 -8.76
C LYS A 32 -7.55 -6.34 -10.06
N GLU A 33 -8.72 -6.94 -10.06
CA GLU A 33 -9.61 -7.01 -11.23
C GLU A 33 -10.02 -5.62 -11.70
N LYS A 34 -10.48 -4.77 -10.78
CA LYS A 34 -10.82 -3.37 -11.10
C LYS A 34 -9.65 -2.63 -11.74
N LYS A 35 -8.43 -2.83 -11.22
CA LYS A 35 -7.23 -2.21 -11.79
C LYS A 35 -6.93 -2.73 -13.19
N MET A 36 -7.00 -4.04 -13.41
CA MET A 36 -6.79 -4.64 -14.73
C MET A 36 -7.77 -4.06 -15.77
N ILE A 37 -9.06 -4.01 -15.43
CA ILE A 37 -10.09 -3.43 -16.29
C ILE A 37 -9.82 -1.94 -16.54
N ALA A 38 -9.45 -1.19 -15.51
CA ALA A 38 -9.11 0.24 -15.66
C ALA A 38 -7.90 0.45 -16.58
N ASP A 39 -6.85 -0.38 -16.44
CA ASP A 39 -5.65 -0.32 -17.29
C ASP A 39 -5.99 -0.62 -18.76
N GLU A 40 -6.89 -1.57 -19.03
CA GLU A 40 -7.41 -1.87 -20.38
C GLU A 40 -8.23 -0.70 -20.94
N ILE A 41 -9.13 -0.11 -20.15
CA ILE A 41 -9.92 1.06 -20.56
C ILE A 41 -9.00 2.24 -20.89
N MET A 42 -8.00 2.51 -20.04
CA MET A 42 -7.04 3.59 -20.27
C MET A 42 -6.24 3.39 -21.55
N LYS A 43 -5.82 2.17 -21.88
CA LYS A 43 -5.17 1.86 -23.16
C LYS A 43 -6.09 2.13 -24.34
N LEU A 44 -7.34 1.65 -24.28
CA LEU A 44 -8.33 1.89 -25.35
C LEU A 44 -8.66 3.38 -25.51
N MET A 45 -8.69 4.15 -24.42
CA MET A 45 -8.88 5.60 -24.45
C MET A 45 -7.69 6.32 -25.08
N ASP A 46 -6.46 5.89 -24.78
CA ASP A 46 -5.23 6.44 -25.36
C ASP A 46 -5.12 6.10 -26.87
N GLU A 47 -5.35 4.84 -27.25
CA GLU A 47 -5.36 4.38 -28.65
C GLU A 47 -6.38 5.13 -29.52
N LYS A 48 -7.56 5.43 -28.94
CA LYS A 48 -8.63 6.15 -29.63
C LYS A 48 -8.58 7.67 -29.41
N GLN A 49 -7.59 8.18 -28.69
CA GLN A 49 -7.44 9.60 -28.31
C GLN A 49 -8.70 10.19 -27.66
N LEU A 50 -9.43 9.37 -26.90
CA LEU A 50 -10.66 9.75 -26.22
C LEU A 50 -10.31 10.38 -24.87
N GLY A 51 -10.30 11.71 -24.78
CA GLY A 51 -10.09 12.41 -23.51
C GLY A 51 -11.26 12.30 -22.53
N VAL A 52 -12.49 12.14 -23.06
CA VAL A 52 -13.74 12.05 -22.29
C VAL A 52 -14.68 11.03 -22.94
N LEU A 53 -15.24 10.11 -22.14
CA LEU A 53 -16.29 9.19 -22.58
C LEU A 53 -17.55 9.39 -21.74
N ASN A 54 -18.66 9.75 -22.39
CA ASN A 54 -19.98 9.84 -21.76
C ASN A 54 -20.70 8.50 -21.94
N ILE A 55 -21.02 7.83 -20.84
CA ILE A 55 -21.79 6.58 -20.87
C ILE A 55 -23.26 6.95 -20.64
N SER A 56 -24.05 6.92 -21.72
CA SER A 56 -25.44 7.39 -21.78
C SER A 56 -26.36 6.72 -20.76
N ASP A 57 -26.13 5.45 -20.44
CA ASP A 57 -27.01 4.69 -19.56
C ASP A 57 -26.77 4.95 -18.06
N ALA A 58 -25.66 5.60 -17.68
CA ALA A 58 -25.30 5.79 -16.27
C ALA A 58 -25.17 7.26 -15.83
N LYS A 59 -25.27 8.24 -16.75
CA LYS A 59 -24.87 9.65 -16.50
C LYS A 59 -23.45 9.76 -15.89
N ILE A 60 -22.55 8.84 -16.23
CA ILE A 60 -21.16 8.80 -15.76
C ILE A 60 -20.26 9.32 -16.88
N GLN A 61 -19.36 10.24 -16.52
CA GLN A 61 -18.30 10.74 -17.39
C GLN A 61 -16.96 10.13 -16.93
N LEU A 62 -16.24 9.48 -17.85
CA LEU A 62 -14.88 9.03 -17.62
C LEU A 62 -13.90 10.09 -18.15
N GLN A 63 -12.94 10.49 -17.32
CA GLN A 63 -11.88 11.44 -17.65
C GLN A 63 -10.53 10.74 -17.55
N TYR A 64 -9.69 10.90 -18.56
CA TYR A 64 -8.32 10.40 -18.54
C TYR A 64 -7.38 11.44 -17.93
N ASP A 65 -7.06 11.30 -16.64
CA ASP A 65 -6.17 12.21 -15.91
C ASP A 65 -4.77 11.60 -15.72
N LYS A 66 -3.75 12.27 -16.25
CA LYS A 66 -2.34 11.91 -16.04
C LYS A 66 -1.67 12.94 -15.12
N LYS A 67 -1.22 12.49 -13.94
CA LYS A 67 -0.46 13.33 -12.99
C LYS A 67 0.93 12.74 -12.75
N ASN A 68 1.95 13.57 -12.83
CA ASN A 68 3.30 13.22 -12.43
C ASN A 68 3.42 13.43 -10.91
N VAL A 69 3.58 12.35 -10.15
CA VAL A 69 3.81 12.40 -8.71
C VAL A 69 5.24 11.95 -8.39
N LYS A 70 5.89 12.63 -7.45
CA LYS A 70 7.21 12.22 -6.95
C LYS A 70 7.07 10.90 -6.21
N LYS A 71 8.00 9.97 -6.45
CA LYS A 71 8.02 8.68 -5.75
C LYS A 71 8.30 8.88 -4.25
N PRO A 72 7.71 8.07 -3.36
CA PRO A 72 8.06 8.09 -1.94
C PRO A 72 9.56 7.84 -1.72
N LEU A 73 10.17 8.58 -0.80
CA LEU A 73 11.58 8.44 -0.45
C LEU A 73 11.76 7.28 0.54
N ASN A 74 11.99 6.08 0.03
CA ASN A 74 12.35 4.90 0.84
C ASN A 74 13.87 4.81 1.07
N ARG A 75 14.32 4.00 2.04
CA ARG A 75 15.75 3.90 2.42
C ARG A 75 16.68 3.70 1.23
N ARG A 76 16.39 2.71 0.37
CA ARG A 76 17.20 2.43 -0.83
C ARG A 76 17.25 3.63 -1.79
N HIS A 77 16.11 4.31 -1.97
CA HIS A 77 16.05 5.49 -2.82
C HIS A 77 16.84 6.66 -2.22
N MET A 78 16.75 6.85 -0.91
CA MET A 78 17.48 7.87 -0.16
C MET A 78 19.00 7.61 -0.22
N GLU A 79 19.43 6.38 0.06
CA GLU A 79 20.83 5.97 0.00
C GLU A 79 21.43 6.22 -1.38
N ASN A 80 20.72 5.83 -2.45
CA ASN A 80 21.16 6.08 -3.82
C ASN A 80 21.30 7.58 -4.12
N LEU A 81 20.31 8.39 -3.72
CA LEU A 81 20.34 9.85 -3.93
C LEU A 81 21.47 10.52 -3.14
N LEU A 82 21.72 10.06 -1.91
CA LEU A 82 22.78 10.60 -1.07
C LEU A 82 24.16 10.19 -1.58
N LYS A 83 24.37 8.94 -1.99
CA LYS A 83 25.60 8.50 -2.66
C LYS A 83 25.85 9.27 -3.96
N GLU A 84 24.78 9.57 -4.70
CA GLU A 84 24.86 10.35 -5.93
C GLU A 84 25.18 11.84 -5.65
N TYR A 85 24.63 12.41 -4.58
CA TYR A 85 24.88 13.79 -4.19
C TYR A 85 26.31 13.96 -3.63
N PHE A 86 26.77 13.01 -2.83
CA PHE A 86 28.11 12.96 -2.25
C PHE A 86 29.08 12.13 -3.11
N LYS A 87 29.01 12.22 -4.45
CA LYS A 87 29.85 11.43 -5.39
C LYS A 87 31.35 11.43 -5.06
N GLU A 88 31.88 12.59 -4.67
CA GLU A 88 33.30 12.76 -4.32
C GLU A 88 33.66 12.21 -2.93
N ASN A 89 32.66 12.00 -2.06
CA ASN A 89 32.83 11.49 -0.68
C ASN A 89 31.65 10.58 -0.31
N PRO A 90 31.50 9.41 -0.94
CA PRO A 90 30.32 8.57 -0.80
C PRO A 90 30.07 8.12 0.65
N GLU A 91 31.11 8.03 1.48
CA GLU A 91 30.98 7.78 2.92
C GLU A 91 30.10 8.81 3.64
N ASN A 92 30.08 10.08 3.22
CA ASN A 92 29.23 11.11 3.83
C ASN A 92 27.75 10.86 3.53
N GLY A 93 27.44 10.35 2.34
CA GLY A 93 26.08 9.98 1.95
C GLY A 93 25.59 8.76 2.74
N GLU A 94 26.46 7.78 2.96
CA GLU A 94 26.17 6.63 3.80
C GLU A 94 25.99 7.01 5.28
N TYR A 95 26.87 7.86 5.82
CA TYR A 95 26.77 8.38 7.18
C TYR A 95 25.43 9.09 7.42
N LEU A 96 25.04 10.00 6.52
CA LEU A 96 23.79 10.74 6.63
C LEU A 96 22.57 9.82 6.50
N CYS A 97 22.61 8.84 5.59
CA CYS A 97 21.54 7.85 5.46
C CYS A 97 21.36 7.05 6.76
N ASN A 98 22.46 6.63 7.39
CA ASN A 98 22.45 5.91 8.65
C ASN A 98 21.98 6.79 9.82
N TYR A 99 22.40 8.06 9.87
CA TYR A 99 21.94 9.01 10.88
C TYR A 99 20.42 9.21 10.80
N LEU A 100 19.87 9.42 9.61
CA LEU A 100 18.43 9.60 9.43
C LEU A 100 17.63 8.36 9.83
N ASP A 101 18.14 7.16 9.55
CA ASP A 101 17.46 5.91 9.90
C ASP A 101 17.47 5.66 11.41
N ASN A 102 18.60 5.93 12.07
CA ASN A 102 18.77 5.71 13.51
C ASN A 102 18.02 6.73 14.38
N ASN A 103 17.78 7.94 13.87
CA ASN A 103 17.11 9.02 14.61
C ASN A 103 15.63 9.19 14.22
N ARG A 104 15.10 8.30 13.37
CA ARG A 104 13.69 8.35 12.99
C ARG A 104 12.81 7.92 14.16
N GLU A 105 11.72 8.64 14.38
CA GLU A 105 10.74 8.31 15.42
C GLU A 105 10.23 6.87 15.27
N ILE A 106 10.40 6.08 16.34
CA ILE A 106 9.90 4.71 16.41
C ILE A 106 8.53 4.77 17.07
N VAL A 107 7.48 4.48 16.31
CA VAL A 107 6.13 4.29 16.85
C VAL A 107 5.95 2.81 17.16
N VAL A 108 5.83 2.48 18.46
CA VAL A 108 5.53 1.11 18.91
C VAL A 108 4.04 0.86 18.71
N VAL A 109 3.71 -0.09 17.83
CA VAL A 109 2.34 -0.54 17.60
C VAL A 109 2.21 -1.98 18.07
N GLU A 110 1.54 -2.17 19.20
CA GLU A 110 1.20 -3.50 19.71
C GLU A 110 0.05 -4.09 18.89
N LYS A 111 0.22 -5.33 18.41
CA LYS A 111 -0.81 -6.05 17.64
C LYS A 111 -0.90 -7.49 18.12
N LEU A 112 -2.12 -7.95 18.35
CA LEU A 112 -2.40 -9.38 18.53
C LEU A 112 -2.26 -10.07 17.17
N LYS A 113 -1.56 -11.21 17.12
CA LYS A 113 -1.35 -11.99 15.89
C LYS A 113 -1.72 -13.45 16.14
N LYS A 114 -2.52 -14.03 15.26
CA LYS A 114 -2.77 -15.48 15.20
C LYS A 114 -1.55 -16.17 14.59
N LYS A 115 -1.02 -17.21 15.27
CA LYS A 115 0.00 -18.11 14.73
C LYS A 115 -0.50 -19.54 14.88
N GLN A 116 -0.66 -20.26 13.76
CA GLN A 116 -0.84 -21.71 13.81
C GLN A 116 0.52 -22.36 14.09
N LEU A 117 0.55 -23.30 15.02
CA LEU A 117 1.70 -24.18 15.24
C LEU A 117 1.42 -25.45 14.42
N ASP A 118 2.39 -25.84 13.59
CA ASP A 118 2.37 -27.07 12.81
C ASP A 118 2.36 -28.32 13.71
#